data_AF-J7K3C5-F1
#
_entry.id   AF-J7K3C5-F1
#
_cell.length_a   1.000
_cell.length_b   1.000
_cell.length_c   1.000
_cell.angle_alpha   90.00
_cell.angle_beta   90.00
_cell.angle_gamma   90.00
#
_symmetry.space_group_name_H-M   'P 1'
#
loop_
_entity.id
_entity.type
_entity.pdbx_description
1 polymer ?
#
loop_
_entity_poly.entity_id
_entity_poly.type
_entity_poly.pdbx_seq_one_letter_code
_entity_poly.pdbx_strand_id
1 'polypeptide(L)'
;KCVKCQEDIKNLRGTTTYSYVLKEVEGGVEVLDVKAFELIQFSPFNEKKGAAQMETRQSLIFQEYRKTGLRPVSAQYFNHGSLRYEIPTELIHTPIQMIKTSSENPLVVQIDEILKHLVAHNEETVHEDAPMKFVELFQLLRKMKHEDLANIWKKYIDRPAYRRWLLDSIT
;
A
#
# COMPACT_ATOMS: atom_id res chain seq x y z
N LYS A 1 25.70 -1.34 -7.52
CA LYS A 1 24.89 -2.03 -8.56
C LYS A 1 25.85 -2.82 -9.45
N CYS A 2 25.69 -4.13 -9.59
CA CYS A 2 26.54 -4.96 -10.46
C CYS A 2 26.01 -4.91 -11.90
N VAL A 3 26.77 -4.37 -12.85
CA VAL A 3 26.33 -4.21 -14.25
C VAL A 3 26.25 -5.56 -14.98
N LYS A 4 27.32 -6.35 -14.91
CA LYS A 4 27.39 -7.69 -15.53
C LYS A 4 26.27 -8.62 -15.07
N CYS A 5 25.91 -8.56 -13.79
CA CYS A 5 24.80 -9.33 -13.22
C CYS A 5 23.42 -8.96 -13.82
N GLN A 6 23.23 -7.72 -14.27
CA GLN A 6 21.99 -7.23 -14.87
C GLN A 6 21.88 -7.55 -16.37
N GLU A 7 23.00 -7.88 -17.01
CA GLU A 7 23.02 -8.44 -18.36
C GLU A 7 22.53 -9.90 -18.33
N ASP A 8 22.95 -10.64 -17.30
CA ASP A 8 22.57 -12.04 -17.11
C ASP A 8 21.11 -12.20 -16.62
N ILE A 9 20.68 -11.39 -15.64
CA ILE A 9 19.35 -11.48 -15.01
C ILE A 9 18.76 -10.09 -14.78
N LYS A 10 17.57 -9.85 -15.34
CA LYS A 10 16.73 -8.69 -15.01
C LYS A 10 15.61 -9.12 -14.06
N ASN A 11 15.76 -8.76 -12.79
CA ASN A 11 14.85 -9.16 -11.71
C ASN A 11 13.45 -8.54 -11.83
N LEU A 12 13.32 -7.36 -12.46
CA LEU A 12 12.05 -6.71 -12.70
C LEU A 12 11.91 -6.44 -14.20
N ARG A 13 10.79 -6.89 -14.76
CA ARG A 13 10.42 -6.69 -16.16
C ARG A 13 8.97 -6.22 -16.20
N GLY A 14 8.66 -5.30 -17.10
CA GLY A 14 7.31 -4.78 -17.28
C GLY A 14 7.06 -4.55 -18.75
N THR A 15 5.83 -4.81 -19.19
CA THR A 15 5.33 -4.40 -20.49
C THR A 15 3.89 -3.95 -20.37
N THR A 16 3.54 -2.92 -21.14
CA THR A 16 2.20 -2.34 -21.13
C THR A 16 1.76 -2.14 -22.56
N THR A 17 0.56 -2.61 -22.88
CA THR A 17 -0.05 -2.52 -24.20
C THR A 17 -1.39 -1.82 -24.09
N TYR A 18 -1.66 -0.94 -25.05
CA TYR A 18 -2.92 -0.21 -25.16
C TYR A 18 -3.52 -0.47 -26.53
N SER A 19 -4.78 -0.87 -26.57
CA SER A 19 -5.56 -1.06 -27.79
C SER A 19 -6.69 -0.03 -27.81
N TYR A 20 -6.87 0.63 -28.95
CA TYR A 20 -7.85 1.71 -29.11
C TYR A 20 -8.77 1.40 -30.29
N VAL A 21 -10.07 1.62 -30.10
CA VAL A 21 -11.03 1.76 -31.19
C VAL A 21 -11.36 3.24 -31.29
N LEU A 22 -11.01 3.84 -32.41
CA LEU A 22 -11.09 5.27 -32.64
C LEU A 22 -12.08 5.56 -33.76
N LYS A 23 -12.79 6.69 -33.65
CA LYS A 23 -13.66 7.22 -34.68
C LYS A 23 -13.27 8.64 -34.99
N GLU A 24 -13.01 8.93 -36.26
CA GLU A 24 -12.75 10.29 -36.71
C GLU A 24 -14.02 11.14 -36.64
N VAL A 25 -13.87 12.37 -36.15
CA VAL A 25 -14.94 13.36 -36.02
C VAL A 25 -14.41 14.73 -36.45
N GLU A 26 -15.32 15.67 -36.71
CA GLU A 26 -14.92 17.03 -37.07
C GLU A 26 -14.07 17.65 -35.94
N GLY A 27 -12.81 17.99 -36.25
CA GLY A 27 -11.89 18.61 -35.30
C GLY A 27 -11.15 17.64 -34.36
N GLY A 28 -11.27 16.32 -34.52
CA GLY A 28 -10.49 15.39 -33.69
C GLY A 28 -10.84 13.92 -33.83
N VAL A 29 -10.55 13.17 -32.76
CA VAL A 29 -10.78 11.73 -32.68
C VAL A 29 -11.57 11.41 -31.43
N GLU A 30 -12.65 10.65 -31.61
CA GLU A 30 -13.45 10.08 -30.54
C GLU A 30 -12.91 8.68 -30.18
N VAL A 31 -12.73 8.44 -28.88
CA VAL A 31 -12.28 7.15 -28.37
C VAL A 31 -13.50 6.31 -28.00
N LEU A 32 -13.76 5.23 -28.74
CA LEU A 32 -14.91 4.35 -28.54
C LEU A 32 -14.62 3.20 -27.57
N ASP A 33 -13.41 2.66 -27.60
CA ASP A 33 -12.96 1.58 -26.72
C ASP A 33 -11.47 1.76 -26.44
N VAL A 34 -11.07 1.60 -25.18
CA VAL A 34 -9.68 1.45 -24.76
C VAL A 34 -9.55 0.20 -23.92
N LYS A 35 -8.61 -0.66 -24.30
CA LYS A 35 -8.16 -1.79 -23.48
C LYS A 35 -6.69 -1.61 -23.14
N ALA A 36 -6.39 -1.52 -21.85
CA ALA A 36 -5.03 -1.55 -21.36
C ALA A 36 -4.74 -2.91 -20.73
N PHE A 37 -3.55 -3.44 -21.02
CA PHE A 37 -3.02 -4.64 -20.40
C PHE A 37 -1.58 -4.36 -19.98
N GLU A 38 -1.29 -4.57 -18.71
CA GLU A 38 0.04 -4.46 -18.13
C GLU A 38 0.42 -5.78 -17.47
N LEU A 39 1.66 -6.23 -17.72
CA LEU A 39 2.26 -7.37 -17.07
C LEU A 39 3.58 -6.94 -16.45
N ILE A 40 3.66 -7.01 -15.12
CA ILE A 40 4.88 -6.80 -14.35
C ILE A 40 5.32 -8.14 -13.77
N GLN A 41 6.56 -8.52 -14.04
CA GLN A 41 7.17 -9.75 -13.54
C GLN A 41 8.35 -9.42 -12.64
N PHE A 42 8.35 -10.01 -11.44
CA PHE A 42 9.47 -9.97 -10.51
C PHE A 42 10.02 -11.38 -10.28
N SER A 43 11.32 -11.57 -10.53
CA SER A 43 12.03 -12.79 -10.16
C SER A 43 13.26 -12.44 -9.31
N PRO A 44 13.33 -12.89 -8.05
CA PRO A 44 14.51 -12.68 -7.21
C PRO A 44 15.69 -13.53 -7.68
N PHE A 45 15.43 -14.62 -8.41
CA PHE A 45 16.43 -15.54 -8.95
C PHE A 45 16.28 -15.63 -10.48
N ASN A 46 16.87 -16.68 -11.08
CA ASN A 46 16.61 -16.99 -12.48
C ASN A 46 15.11 -17.37 -12.66
N GLU A 47 14.45 -16.83 -13.69
CA GLU A 47 13.03 -17.04 -14.01
C GLU A 47 12.63 -18.52 -14.08
N LYS A 48 13.56 -19.42 -14.43
CA LYS A 48 13.35 -20.88 -14.40
C LYS A 48 13.00 -21.43 -13.01
N LYS A 49 13.33 -20.70 -11.94
CA LYS A 49 13.01 -21.05 -10.55
C LYS A 49 11.70 -20.42 -10.06
N GLY A 50 10.93 -19.81 -10.97
CA GLY A 50 9.68 -19.13 -10.68
C GLY A 50 9.81 -17.61 -10.66
N ALA A 51 8.69 -16.95 -10.89
CA ALA A 51 8.56 -15.50 -10.82
C ALA A 51 7.19 -15.13 -10.28
N ALA A 52 7.12 -14.03 -9.52
CA ALA A 52 5.85 -13.40 -9.18
C ALA A 52 5.42 -12.50 -10.35
N GLN A 53 4.13 -12.52 -10.67
CA GLN A 53 3.57 -11.71 -11.75
C GLN A 53 2.38 -10.90 -11.23
N MET A 54 2.30 -9.65 -11.67
CA MET A 54 1.13 -8.78 -11.51
C MET A 54 0.59 -8.45 -12.88
N GLU A 55 -0.69 -8.79 -13.09
CA GLU A 55 -1.41 -8.48 -14.31
C GLU A 55 -2.47 -7.42 -14.03
N THR A 56 -2.48 -6.34 -14.80
CA THR A 56 -3.48 -5.27 -14.68
C THR A 56 -4.21 -5.09 -16.01
N ARG A 57 -5.54 -5.08 -15.94
CA ARG A 57 -6.41 -4.85 -17.10
C ARG A 57 -7.32 -3.66 -16.84
N GLN A 58 -7.44 -2.76 -17.81
CA GLN A 58 -8.41 -1.68 -17.79
C GLN A 58 -9.23 -1.71 -19.08
N SER A 59 -10.53 -1.44 -18.96
CA SER A 59 -11.44 -1.34 -20.09
C SER A 59 -12.26 -0.07 -19.94
N LEU A 60 -12.21 0.79 -20.96
CA LEU A 60 -13.00 2.01 -21.04
C LEU A 60 -13.79 1.97 -22.34
N ILE A 61 -15.11 1.89 -22.25
CA ILE A 61 -15.98 1.73 -23.42
C ILE A 61 -16.98 2.89 -23.45
N PHE A 62 -17.01 3.60 -24.57
CA PHE A 62 -18.00 4.62 -24.85
C PHE A 62 -19.40 3.98 -24.91
N GLN A 63 -20.35 4.54 -24.16
CA GLN A 63 -21.72 4.03 -24.10
C GLN A 63 -22.65 4.88 -24.97
N GLU A 64 -22.84 6.14 -24.60
CA GLU A 64 -23.78 7.04 -25.28
C GLU A 64 -23.47 8.50 -24.96
N TYR A 65 -24.00 9.40 -25.80
CA TYR A 65 -24.09 10.81 -25.49
C TYR A 65 -25.36 11.10 -24.67
N ARG A 66 -25.23 11.85 -23.59
CA ARG A 66 -26.38 12.36 -22.84
C ARG A 66 -26.67 13.81 -23.21
N LYS A 67 -27.92 14.10 -23.56
CA LYS A 67 -28.40 15.45 -23.94
C LYS A 67 -28.40 16.44 -22.77
N THR A 68 -28.54 15.94 -21.54
CA THR A 68 -28.34 16.73 -20.34
C THR A 68 -26.85 16.89 -20.10
N GLY A 69 -26.32 18.06 -20.45
CA GLY A 69 -24.95 18.42 -20.12
C GLY A 69 -24.71 18.24 -18.62
N LEU A 70 -23.58 17.61 -18.27
CA LEU A 70 -23.11 17.60 -16.89
C LEU A 70 -23.01 19.06 -16.45
N ARG A 71 -23.75 19.45 -15.39
CA ARG A 71 -23.54 20.76 -14.78
C ARG A 71 -22.07 20.79 -14.35
N PRO A 72 -21.29 21.82 -14.74
CA PRO A 72 -19.92 21.94 -14.27
C PRO A 72 -19.95 21.82 -12.75
N VAL A 73 -19.19 20.88 -12.20
CA VAL A 73 -19.05 20.79 -10.75
C VAL A 73 -18.50 22.16 -10.32
N SER A 74 -19.21 22.84 -9.43
CA SER A 74 -18.78 24.13 -8.87
C SER A 74 -17.65 23.93 -7.85
N ALA A 75 -16.72 23.04 -8.16
CA ALA A 75 -15.54 22.78 -7.35
C ALA A 75 -14.42 23.71 -7.81
N GLN A 76 -13.59 24.10 -6.86
CA GLN A 76 -12.33 24.76 -7.16
C GLN A 76 -11.42 23.76 -7.87
N TYR A 77 -10.97 24.09 -9.07
CA TYR A 77 -10.00 23.29 -9.81
C TYR A 77 -8.61 23.59 -9.26
N PHE A 78 -7.95 22.57 -8.71
CA PHE A 78 -6.57 22.65 -8.25
C PHE A 78 -5.65 22.02 -9.29
N ASN A 79 -4.47 22.62 -9.49
CA ASN A 79 -3.45 22.03 -10.33
C ASN A 79 -2.80 20.85 -9.59
N HIS A 80 -2.95 19.65 -10.14
CA HIS A 80 -2.40 18.40 -9.58
C HIS A 80 -1.15 17.90 -10.31
N GLY A 81 -0.51 18.73 -11.14
CA GLY A 81 0.73 18.37 -11.82
C GLY A 81 0.50 17.55 -13.10
N SER A 82 1.39 16.59 -13.36
CA SER A 82 1.41 15.84 -14.62
C SER A 82 0.56 14.56 -14.58
N LEU A 83 0.38 13.91 -15.74
CA LEU A 83 -0.23 12.58 -15.81
C LEU A 83 0.66 11.45 -15.25
N ARG A 84 1.94 11.72 -14.98
CA ARG A 84 2.83 10.71 -14.39
C ARG A 84 2.43 10.50 -12.94
N TYR A 85 2.48 9.25 -12.50
CA TYR A 85 2.25 8.95 -11.10
C TYR A 85 3.30 9.66 -10.23
N GLU A 86 2.83 10.49 -9.32
CA GLU A 86 3.63 11.16 -8.31
C GLU A 86 3.40 10.45 -6.98
N ILE A 87 4.49 10.00 -6.35
CA ILE A 87 4.42 9.37 -5.03
C ILE A 87 4.02 10.48 -4.03
N PRO A 88 2.91 10.30 -3.28
CA PRO A 88 2.55 11.21 -2.20
C PRO A 88 3.72 11.54 -1.27
N THR A 89 3.84 12.80 -0.84
CA THR A 89 4.88 13.24 0.10
C THR A 89 4.66 12.73 1.53
N GLU A 90 3.46 12.24 1.81
CA GLU A 90 3.17 11.54 3.07
C GLU A 90 4.01 10.26 3.13
N LEU A 91 4.56 9.91 4.30
CA LEU A 91 5.28 8.65 4.49
C LEU A 91 4.35 7.47 4.19
N ILE A 92 4.45 6.92 2.98
CA ILE A 92 3.73 5.70 2.59
C ILE A 92 4.43 4.53 3.27
N HIS A 93 4.05 4.27 4.51
CA HIS A 93 4.32 2.97 5.12
C HIS A 93 3.45 1.95 4.39
N THR A 94 4.04 1.21 3.45
CA THR A 94 3.37 0.09 2.78
C THR A 94 2.91 -0.88 3.86
N PRO A 95 1.58 -1.03 4.07
CA PRO A 95 1.09 -1.91 5.10
C PRO A 95 1.43 -3.35 4.72
N ILE A 96 2.19 -4.05 5.56
CA ILE A 96 2.42 -5.49 5.43
C ILE A 96 1.10 -6.21 5.75
N GLN A 97 0.24 -5.61 6.57
CA GLN A 97 -1.10 -6.10 6.89
C GLN A 97 -2.15 -4.99 6.77
N MET A 98 -3.36 -5.38 6.37
CA MET A 98 -4.51 -4.47 6.40
C MET A 98 -4.92 -4.19 7.85
N ILE A 99 -4.59 -3.00 8.34
CA ILE A 99 -5.08 -2.52 9.64
C ILE A 99 -6.50 -1.98 9.45
N LYS A 100 -7.48 -2.62 10.10
CA LYS A 100 -8.85 -2.11 10.19
C LYS A 100 -8.95 -1.13 11.34
N THR A 101 -9.18 0.14 11.02
CA THR A 101 -9.52 1.16 12.02
C THR A 101 -10.99 1.51 11.88
N SER A 102 -11.79 1.20 12.90
CA SER A 102 -13.18 1.64 13.01
C SER A 102 -13.40 2.31 14.38
N SER A 103 -14.53 3.00 14.56
CA SER A 103 -14.93 3.52 15.87
C SER A 103 -15.05 2.43 16.93
N GLU A 104 -15.35 1.19 16.52
CA GLU A 104 -15.49 0.01 17.37
C GLU A 104 -14.15 -0.65 17.70
N ASN A 105 -13.10 -0.38 16.92
CA ASN A 105 -11.77 -0.93 17.12
C ASN A 105 -10.67 0.14 16.94
N PRO A 106 -10.51 1.05 17.91
CA PRO A 106 -9.52 2.11 17.84
C PRO A 106 -8.09 1.56 17.99
N LEU A 107 -7.11 2.25 17.38
CA LEU A 107 -5.70 1.85 17.37
C LEU A 107 -5.13 1.54 18.77
N VAL A 108 -5.54 2.33 19.77
CA VAL A 108 -5.07 2.18 21.16
C VAL A 108 -5.47 0.83 21.77
N VAL A 109 -6.67 0.33 21.43
CA VAL A 109 -7.17 -0.97 21.92
C VAL A 109 -6.39 -2.10 21.27
N GLN A 110 -6.20 -2.04 19.95
CA GLN A 110 -5.41 -3.04 19.22
C GLN A 110 -3.98 -3.16 19.76
N ILE A 111 -3.34 -2.03 20.07
CA ILE A 111 -1.99 -2.02 20.63
C ILE A 111 -1.97 -2.62 22.05
N ASP A 112 -2.95 -2.30 22.90
CA ASP A 112 -3.05 -2.88 24.24
C ASP A 112 -3.19 -4.40 24.19
N GLU A 113 -4.01 -4.92 23.27
CA GLU A 113 -4.21 -6.35 23.06
C GLU A 113 -2.94 -7.04 22.55
N ILE A 114 -2.27 -6.46 21.55
CA ILE A 114 -1.03 -7.03 20.99
C ILE A 114 0.09 -7.03 22.04
N LEU A 115 0.26 -5.94 22.79
CA LEU A 115 1.27 -5.86 23.85
C LEU A 115 0.99 -6.87 24.96
N LYS A 116 -0.28 -7.03 25.38
CA LYS A 116 -0.66 -8.07 26.35
C LYS A 116 -0.33 -9.46 25.82
N HIS A 117 -0.61 -9.73 24.55
CA HIS A 117 -0.31 -11.01 23.93
C HIS A 117 1.19 -11.28 23.87
N LEU A 118 1.98 -10.32 23.39
CA LEU A 118 3.43 -10.44 23.26
C LEU A 118 4.09 -10.65 24.61
N VAL A 119 3.62 -9.99 25.68
CA VAL A 119 4.14 -10.22 27.03
C VAL A 119 3.75 -11.59 27.57
N ALA A 120 2.47 -11.97 27.48
CA ALA A 120 1.96 -13.17 28.13
C ALA A 120 2.45 -14.49 27.48
N HIS A 121 2.78 -14.49 26.18
CA HIS A 121 3.08 -15.72 25.44
C HIS A 121 4.56 -15.88 25.07
N ASN A 122 5.45 -14.99 25.51
CA ASN A 122 6.88 -15.03 25.15
C ASN A 122 7.82 -15.03 26.37
N GLU A 123 7.39 -15.57 27.51
CA GLU A 123 8.19 -15.57 28.75
C GLU A 123 9.30 -16.64 28.75
N GLU A 124 8.98 -17.89 28.46
CA GLU A 124 9.95 -19.00 28.45
C GLU A 124 10.46 -19.33 27.04
N THR A 125 9.54 -19.35 26.07
CA THR A 125 9.83 -19.64 24.66
C THR A 125 9.09 -18.64 23.79
N VAL A 126 9.67 -18.32 22.64
CA VAL A 126 9.04 -17.42 21.67
C VAL A 126 7.86 -18.13 21.02
N HIS A 127 6.68 -17.51 21.08
CA HIS A 127 5.48 -18.03 20.44
C HIS A 127 5.59 -17.91 18.92
N GLU A 128 5.02 -18.88 18.18
CA GLU A 128 5.13 -18.96 16.72
C GLU A 128 4.61 -17.69 15.99
N ASP A 129 3.56 -17.07 16.53
CA ASP A 129 2.95 -15.87 15.96
C ASP A 129 3.59 -14.55 16.42
N ALA A 130 4.56 -14.60 17.34
CA ALA A 130 5.17 -13.41 17.92
C ALA A 130 5.83 -12.50 16.86
N PRO A 131 6.55 -13.01 15.84
CA PRO A 131 7.09 -12.16 14.78
C PRO A 131 6.00 -11.38 14.04
N MET A 132 4.87 -12.02 13.74
CA MET A 132 3.78 -11.37 13.01
C MET A 132 3.06 -10.33 13.87
N LYS A 133 2.82 -10.64 15.15
CA LYS A 133 2.25 -9.69 16.12
C LYS A 133 3.17 -8.48 16.37
N PHE A 134 4.48 -8.69 16.33
CA PHE A 134 5.44 -7.60 16.41
C PHE A 134 5.39 -6.68 15.17
N VAL A 135 5.29 -7.26 13.98
CA VAL A 135 5.09 -6.51 12.73
C VAL A 135 3.76 -5.74 12.76
N GLU A 136 2.72 -6.30 13.35
CA GLU A 136 1.43 -5.63 13.56
C GLU A 136 1.55 -4.43 14.52
N LEU A 137 2.21 -4.63 15.67
CA LEU A 137 2.49 -3.57 16.66
C LEU A 137 3.17 -2.36 16.01
N PHE A 138 4.27 -2.61 15.28
CA PHE A 138 5.03 -1.59 14.59
C PHE A 138 4.19 -0.80 13.56
N GLN A 139 3.36 -1.49 12.78
CA GLN A 139 2.50 -0.82 11.79
C GLN A 139 1.40 0.00 12.45
N LEU A 140 0.86 -0.43 13.59
CA LEU A 140 -0.13 0.33 14.35
C LEU A 140 0.50 1.61 14.94
N LEU A 141 1.67 1.49 15.55
CA LEU A 141 2.40 2.64 16.11
C LEU A 141 2.73 3.70 15.05
N ARG A 142 3.10 3.27 13.84
CA ARG A 142 3.35 4.14 12.68
C ARG A 142 2.13 4.97 12.23
N LYS A 143 0.91 4.56 12.59
CA LYS A 143 -0.33 5.29 12.28
C LYS A 143 -0.80 6.20 13.42
N MET A 144 -0.18 6.10 14.60
CA MET A 144 -0.62 6.84 15.76
C MET A 144 -0.24 8.32 15.69
N LYS A 145 -1.08 9.16 16.27
CA LYS A 145 -0.71 10.54 16.59
C LYS A 145 0.22 10.54 17.80
N HIS A 146 1.07 11.57 17.88
CA HIS A 146 2.02 11.74 18.97
C HIS A 146 1.35 11.71 20.36
N GLU A 147 0.18 12.34 20.49
CA GLU A 147 -0.58 12.40 21.75
C GLU A 147 -1.01 11.01 22.24
N ASP A 148 -1.56 10.19 21.33
CA ASP A 148 -1.99 8.83 21.63
C ASP A 148 -0.79 7.95 21.99
N LEU A 149 0.34 8.12 21.29
CA LEU A 149 1.59 7.40 21.58
C LEU A 149 2.11 7.74 22.98
N ALA A 150 2.08 9.02 23.36
CA ALA A 150 2.48 9.46 24.69
C ALA A 150 1.58 8.86 25.79
N ASN A 151 0.28 8.68 25.52
CA ASN A 151 -0.65 8.04 26.45
C ASN A 151 -0.33 6.54 26.64
N ILE A 152 -0.06 5.82 25.54
CA ILE A 152 0.39 4.41 25.61
C ILE A 152 1.71 4.30 26.37
N TRP A 153 2.67 5.17 26.06
CA TRP A 153 3.96 5.19 26.75
C TRP A 153 3.80 5.37 28.26
N LYS A 154 3.02 6.37 28.70
CA LYS A 154 2.73 6.60 30.14
C LYS A 154 2.09 5.38 30.82
N LYS A 155 1.24 4.64 30.11
CA LYS A 155 0.56 3.45 30.66
C LYS A 155 1.52 2.28 30.94
N TYR A 156 2.60 2.14 30.16
CA TYR A 156 3.48 0.97 30.20
C TYR A 156 4.91 1.24 30.65
N ILE A 157 5.30 2.49 30.87
CA ILE A 157 6.68 2.85 31.24
C ILE A 157 7.18 2.15 32.51
N ASP A 158 6.30 1.95 33.49
CA ASP A 158 6.62 1.30 34.77
C ASP A 158 6.50 -0.23 34.73
N ARG A 159 6.22 -0.81 33.55
CA ARG A 159 6.08 -2.26 33.36
C ARG A 159 7.22 -2.78 32.48
N PRO A 160 8.31 -3.34 33.06
CA PRO A 160 9.55 -3.62 32.33
C PRO A 160 9.36 -4.46 31.05
N ALA A 161 8.54 -5.51 31.09
CA ALA A 161 8.27 -6.37 29.94
C ALA A 161 7.56 -5.62 28.79
N TYR A 162 6.52 -4.84 29.12
CA TYR A 162 5.77 -4.04 28.14
C TYR A 162 6.63 -2.90 27.58
N ARG A 163 7.39 -2.22 28.45
CA ARG A 163 8.33 -1.16 28.07
C ARG A 163 9.34 -1.66 27.05
N ARG A 164 9.88 -2.87 27.23
CA ARG A 164 10.84 -3.46 26.30
C ARG A 164 10.24 -3.64 24.91
N TRP A 165 9.09 -4.31 24.80
CA TRP A 165 8.40 -4.51 23.52
C TRP A 165 8.05 -3.20 22.82
N LEU A 166 7.63 -2.17 23.58
CA LEU A 166 7.38 -0.84 23.03
C LEU A 166 8.65 -0.17 22.50
N LEU A 167 9.74 -0.19 23.26
CA LEU A 167 11.01 0.41 22.83
C LEU A 167 11.57 -0.28 21.58
N ASP A 168 11.54 -1.62 21.56
CA ASP A 168 12.00 -2.42 20.41
C ASP A 168 11.19 -2.11 19.14
N SER A 169 9.95 -1.64 19.28
CA SER A 169 9.07 -1.30 18.14
C SER A 169 9.19 0.15 17.65
N ILE A 170 9.87 1.04 18.37
CA ILE A 170 9.98 2.48 18.02
C ILE A 170 11.35 2.82 17.40
N THR A 171 12.34 1.92 17.50
CA THR A 171 13.69 2.10 16.95
C THR A 171 13.76 2.11 15.43
#